data_AF-A0A1I8FW65-F1
#
_entry.id   AF-A0A1I8FW65-F1
#
_cell.length_a   1.000
_cell.length_b   1.000
_cell.length_c   1.000
_cell.angle_alpha   90.00
_cell.angle_beta   90.00
_cell.angle_gamma   90.00
#
_symmetry.space_group_name_H-M   'P 1'
#
loop_
_entity.id
_entity.type
_entity.pdbx_description
1 polymer ?
#
loop_
_entity_poly.entity_id
_entity_poly.type
_entity_poly.pdbx_seq_one_letter_code
_entity_poly.pdbx_strand_id
1 'polypeptide(L)'
;LWGKFCQRDDLTSTEIVSSYEDWLARLTDPNLKVKACEPIGSEFMLLEYRHRYFNQRPFRYSNGQWEPPHGTSLGMWTDEVPAGSRMTDFVSGGPKLYTYIVEDAAGVRSQVLKCKGIRLTPEIRERSDELRSALLHGGSLKLPQFQFRRDKASCTIHTVSMDKTFQRVLTKRVYGTFSRPYGYK
;
A
#
# COMPACT_ATOMS: atom_id res chain seq x y z
N LEU A 1 -5.75 -6.90 0.05
CA LEU A 1 -5.97 -6.24 -1.26
C LEU A 1 -5.57 -4.76 -1.33
N TRP A 2 -5.82 -3.94 -0.32
CA TRP A 2 -5.83 -2.48 -0.54
C TRP A 2 -4.45 -1.81 -0.52
N GLY A 3 -3.43 -2.47 0.03
CA GLY A 3 -2.04 -2.04 -0.14
C GLY A 3 -1.58 -2.02 -1.60
N LYS A 4 -2.02 -3.01 -2.40
CA LYS A 4 -1.85 -3.04 -3.87
C LYS A 4 -2.77 -2.03 -4.55
N PHE A 5 -4.00 -1.83 -4.03
CA PHE A 5 -4.88 -0.74 -4.50
C PHE A 5 -4.21 0.62 -4.43
N CYS A 6 -3.43 0.82 -3.37
CA CYS A 6 -2.71 2.04 -3.11
C CYS A 6 -1.31 2.12 -3.76
N GLN A 7 -0.88 1.11 -4.54
CA GLN A 7 0.49 0.98 -5.09
C GLN A 7 0.72 1.75 -6.39
N ARG A 8 1.83 2.53 -6.44
CA ARG A 8 2.57 3.02 -7.62
C ARG A 8 2.23 2.38 -8.99
N ASP A 9 1.57 3.08 -9.93
CA ASP A 9 1.35 2.58 -11.29
C ASP A 9 2.63 2.74 -12.12
N ASP A 10 3.37 3.83 -11.86
CA ASP A 10 4.61 4.23 -12.55
C ASP A 10 5.86 3.83 -11.75
N LEU A 11 5.87 2.62 -11.18
CA LEU A 11 7.06 2.11 -10.48
C LEU A 11 8.12 1.66 -11.49
N THR A 12 9.36 2.12 -11.33
CA THR A 12 10.49 1.50 -12.02
C THR A 12 10.75 0.14 -11.38
N SER A 13 10.75 -0.90 -12.20
CA SER A 13 11.22 -2.24 -11.85
C SER A 13 12.64 -2.41 -12.35
N THR A 14 13.44 -3.13 -11.57
CA THR A 14 14.82 -3.47 -11.89
C THR A 14 14.95 -4.99 -11.90
N GLU A 15 15.50 -5.54 -12.97
CA GLU A 15 15.64 -6.99 -13.19
C GLU A 15 17.05 -7.28 -13.70
N ILE A 16 17.68 -8.35 -13.19
CA ILE A 16 18.96 -8.83 -13.68
C ILE A 16 18.65 -9.97 -14.65
N VAL A 17 19.11 -9.83 -15.89
CA VAL A 17 18.86 -10.79 -16.96
C VAL A 17 20.18 -11.40 -17.39
N SER A 18 20.26 -12.73 -17.38
CA SER A 18 21.44 -13.50 -17.78
C SER A 18 21.34 -14.12 -19.18
N SER A 19 20.15 -14.08 -19.79
CA SER A 19 19.87 -14.63 -21.12
C SER A 19 19.57 -13.53 -22.12
N TYR A 20 20.14 -13.64 -23.32
CA TYR A 20 19.83 -12.74 -24.43
C TYR A 20 18.34 -12.77 -24.81
N GLU A 21 17.69 -13.94 -24.73
CA GLU A 21 16.28 -14.11 -25.10
C GLU A 21 15.37 -13.35 -24.14
N ASP A 22 15.60 -13.47 -22.83
CA ASP A 22 14.85 -12.74 -21.81
C ASP A 22 15.05 -11.24 -21.96
N TRP A 23 16.28 -10.80 -22.27
CA TRP A 23 16.59 -9.39 -22.47
C TRP A 23 15.83 -8.83 -23.68
N LEU A 24 15.86 -9.55 -24.81
CA LEU A 24 15.16 -9.16 -26.03
C LEU A 24 13.64 -9.17 -25.83
N ALA A 25 13.09 -10.13 -25.09
CA ALA A 25 11.67 -10.20 -24.77
C ALA A 25 11.20 -8.96 -23.99
N ARG A 26 12.02 -8.45 -23.05
CA ARG A 26 11.68 -7.24 -22.30
C ARG A 26 11.82 -5.95 -23.10
N LEU A 27 12.78 -5.87 -24.02
CA LEU A 27 12.94 -4.72 -24.92
C LEU A 27 11.79 -4.61 -25.93
N THR A 28 11.28 -5.75 -26.38
CA THR A 28 10.24 -5.83 -27.41
C THR A 28 8.82 -5.83 -26.85
N ASP A 29 8.64 -5.99 -25.54
CA ASP A 29 7.32 -5.96 -24.91
C ASP A 29 6.65 -4.58 -25.06
N PRO A 30 5.51 -4.49 -25.79
CA PRO A 30 4.79 -3.23 -25.97
C PRO A 30 4.21 -2.69 -24.66
N ASN A 31 4.09 -3.51 -23.61
CA ASN A 31 3.63 -3.11 -22.29
C ASN A 31 4.76 -2.58 -21.40
N LEU A 32 6.03 -2.69 -21.81
CA LEU A 32 7.17 -2.21 -21.04
C LEU A 32 7.78 -0.98 -21.71
N LYS A 33 8.13 0.02 -20.90
CA LYS A 33 8.93 1.17 -21.26
C LYS A 33 10.28 1.03 -20.55
N VAL A 34 11.27 0.57 -21.30
CA VAL A 34 12.64 0.43 -20.82
C VAL A 34 13.24 1.82 -20.60
N LYS A 35 13.97 1.99 -19.50
CA LYS A 35 14.58 3.25 -19.07
C LYS A 35 16.09 3.22 -19.18
N ALA A 36 16.68 2.13 -18.70
CA ALA A 36 18.12 1.95 -18.69
C ALA A 36 18.43 0.47 -18.88
N CYS A 37 19.57 0.22 -19.50
CA CYS A 37 20.12 -1.10 -19.66
C CYS A 37 21.63 -1.01 -19.46
N GLU A 38 22.13 -1.66 -18.43
CA GLU A 38 23.53 -1.56 -18.01
C GLU A 38 24.12 -2.97 -17.88
N PRO A 39 25.27 -3.27 -18.53
CA PRO A 39 25.93 -4.54 -18.32
C PRO A 39 26.49 -4.62 -16.90
N ILE A 40 26.22 -5.73 -16.21
CA ILE A 40 26.85 -6.09 -14.94
C ILE A 40 27.82 -7.23 -15.21
N GLY A 41 29.11 -6.89 -15.36
CA GLY A 41 30.14 -7.87 -15.72
C GLY A 41 30.00 -8.32 -17.18
N SER A 42 30.41 -9.56 -17.47
CA SER A 42 30.42 -10.11 -18.83
C SER A 42 29.15 -10.88 -19.22
N GLU A 43 28.33 -11.29 -18.26
CA GLU A 43 27.24 -12.25 -18.48
C GLU A 43 25.84 -11.72 -18.12
N PHE A 44 25.74 -10.60 -17.40
CA PHE A 44 24.46 -10.10 -16.91
C PHE A 44 24.15 -8.71 -17.44
N MET A 45 22.87 -8.47 -17.70
CA MET A 45 22.33 -7.15 -18.03
C MET A 45 21.37 -6.72 -16.92
N LEU A 46 21.61 -5.56 -16.33
CA LEU A 46 20.64 -4.87 -15.50
C LEU A 46 19.66 -4.14 -16.41
N LEU A 47 18.38 -4.45 -16.27
CA LEU A 47 17.33 -3.79 -16.99
C LEU A 47 16.45 -3.00 -16.02
N GLU A 48 16.35 -1.69 -16.25
CA GLU A 48 15.36 -0.85 -15.60
C GLU A 48 14.22 -0.56 -16.56
N TYR A 49 13.00 -0.90 -16.17
CA TYR A 49 11.83 -0.67 -17.01
C TYR A 49 10.61 -0.26 -16.18
N ARG A 50 9.58 0.20 -16.88
CA ARG A 50 8.28 0.54 -16.32
C ARG A 50 7.17 -0.10 -17.12
N HIS A 51 6.09 -0.50 -16.48
CA HIS A 51 4.90 -0.91 -17.22
C HIS A 51 4.20 0.33 -17.80
N ARG A 52 3.94 0.34 -19.11
CA ARG A 52 3.12 1.36 -19.80
C ARG A 52 1.67 1.27 -19.34
N TYR A 53 1.19 0.05 -19.08
CA TYR A 53 -0.17 -0.24 -18.63
C TYR A 53 -0.13 -1.17 -17.42
N PHE A 54 -0.72 -0.73 -16.30
CA PHE A 54 -0.74 -1.50 -15.06
C PHE A 54 -1.76 -2.64 -15.16
N ASN A 55 -1.31 -3.85 -15.52
CA ASN A 55 -2.16 -5.05 -15.56
C ASN A 55 -2.38 -5.71 -14.18
N GLN A 56 -1.70 -5.27 -13.12
CA GLN A 56 -2.11 -5.62 -11.75
C GLN A 56 -3.14 -4.61 -11.25
N ARG A 57 -4.27 -4.50 -11.95
CA ARG A 57 -5.38 -3.70 -11.45
C ARG A 57 -5.72 -4.22 -10.05
N PRO A 58 -5.64 -3.40 -9.01
CA PRO A 58 -6.33 -3.77 -7.79
C PRO A 58 -7.81 -3.95 -8.15
N PHE A 59 -8.39 -5.07 -7.76
CA PHE A 59 -9.72 -5.46 -8.21
C PHE A 59 -10.71 -4.32 -7.99
N ARG A 60 -11.26 -3.79 -9.08
CA ARG A 60 -12.31 -2.76 -9.03
C ARG A 60 -13.62 -3.51 -8.92
N TYR A 61 -14.28 -3.35 -7.79
CA TYR A 61 -15.67 -3.79 -7.70
C TYR A 61 -16.55 -2.74 -8.38
N SER A 62 -17.22 -3.14 -9.46
CA SER A 62 -18.39 -2.47 -10.01
C SER A 62 -19.52 -3.50 -10.01
N ASN A 63 -20.72 -3.11 -9.56
CA ASN A 63 -21.88 -4.01 -9.52
C ASN A 63 -22.00 -4.82 -10.82
N GLY A 64 -21.95 -6.15 -10.70
CA GLY A 64 -22.11 -7.08 -11.82
C GLY A 64 -20.84 -7.65 -12.47
N GLN A 65 -19.63 -7.35 -11.97
CA GLN A 65 -18.40 -8.02 -12.44
C GLN A 65 -18.05 -9.28 -11.64
N TRP A 66 -17.30 -10.17 -12.29
CA TRP A 66 -16.77 -11.44 -11.77
C TRP A 66 -16.16 -11.30 -10.37
N GLU A 67 -16.56 -12.14 -9.41
CA GLU A 67 -15.97 -12.15 -8.08
C GLU A 67 -14.75 -13.11 -8.06
N PRO A 68 -13.54 -12.64 -7.73
CA PRO A 68 -12.38 -13.51 -7.66
C PRO A 68 -12.54 -14.53 -6.52
N PRO A 69 -12.02 -15.77 -6.68
CA PRO A 69 -12.03 -16.75 -5.61
C PRO A 69 -11.20 -16.26 -4.41
N HIS A 70 -11.85 -16.17 -3.24
CA HIS A 70 -11.25 -15.73 -1.99
C HIS A 70 -10.56 -16.87 -1.25
N GLY A 71 -9.51 -16.57 -0.49
CA GLY A 71 -8.84 -17.58 0.34
C GLY A 71 -7.81 -17.00 1.30
N THR A 72 -7.43 -17.81 2.28
CA THR A 72 -6.42 -17.50 3.31
C THR A 72 -5.00 -17.91 2.90
N SER A 73 -4.84 -18.70 1.83
CA SER A 73 -3.55 -19.18 1.34
C SER A 73 -2.75 -18.09 0.61
N LEU A 74 -1.42 -18.21 0.62
CA LEU A 74 -0.51 -17.31 -0.10
C LEU A 74 -0.81 -17.34 -1.61
N GLY A 75 -1.13 -16.17 -2.18
CA GLY A 75 -1.51 -16.03 -3.59
C GLY A 75 -3.02 -15.92 -3.84
N MET A 76 -3.85 -16.22 -2.84
CA MET A 76 -5.30 -16.04 -2.91
C MET A 76 -5.71 -14.60 -2.58
N TRP A 77 -6.87 -14.18 -3.08
CA TRP A 77 -7.43 -12.87 -2.78
C TRP A 77 -8.04 -12.87 -1.38
N THR A 78 -7.37 -12.24 -0.41
CA THR A 78 -7.86 -12.14 0.97
C THR A 78 -8.82 -10.97 1.11
N ASP A 79 -10.10 -11.25 1.37
CA ASP A 79 -11.05 -10.21 1.75
C ASP A 79 -10.65 -9.63 3.11
N GLU A 80 -10.45 -8.31 3.15
CA GLU A 80 -10.07 -7.61 4.37
C GLU A 80 -11.32 -6.99 5.06
N VAL A 81 -12.53 -7.11 4.48
CA VAL A 81 -13.81 -6.78 5.12
C VAL A 81 -14.40 -8.06 5.76
N PRO A 82 -14.88 -8.01 7.02
CA PRO A 82 -15.58 -9.14 7.63
C PRO A 82 -16.81 -9.55 6.82
N ALA A 83 -17.07 -10.86 6.74
CA ALA A 83 -18.24 -11.39 6.05
C ALA A 83 -19.53 -10.85 6.69
N GLY A 84 -20.41 -10.26 5.87
CA GLY A 84 -21.67 -9.65 6.33
C GLY A 84 -21.57 -8.15 6.61
N SER A 85 -20.36 -7.58 6.62
CA SER A 85 -20.18 -6.15 6.80
C SER A 85 -19.91 -5.42 5.47
N ARG A 86 -20.22 -4.12 5.41
CA ARG A 86 -20.08 -3.27 4.24
C ARG A 86 -19.13 -2.11 4.52
N MET A 87 -18.23 -1.81 3.60
CA MET A 87 -17.40 -0.62 3.70
C MET A 87 -18.18 0.61 3.21
N THR A 88 -18.35 1.62 4.06
CA THR A 88 -19.08 2.86 3.74
C THR A 88 -18.14 3.98 3.29
N ASP A 89 -16.97 4.04 3.89
CA ASP A 89 -16.00 5.11 3.70
C ASP A 89 -14.61 4.54 3.51
N PHE A 90 -13.86 5.11 2.56
CA PHE A 90 -12.48 4.75 2.33
C PHE A 90 -11.66 6.00 2.02
N VAL A 91 -10.56 6.17 2.75
CA VAL A 91 -9.60 7.25 2.55
C VAL A 91 -8.22 6.64 2.42
N SER A 92 -7.50 6.97 1.33
CA SER A 92 -6.13 6.52 1.11
C SER A 92 -5.16 7.70 1.01
N GLY A 93 -4.03 7.59 1.70
CA GLY A 93 -2.85 8.43 1.54
C GLY A 93 -1.71 7.75 0.78
N GLY A 94 -1.93 6.54 0.24
CA GLY A 94 -0.94 5.78 -0.52
C GLY A 94 -0.68 4.36 0.02
N PRO A 95 0.37 3.68 -0.47
CA PRO A 95 0.63 2.29 -0.13
C PRO A 95 0.79 2.10 1.38
N LYS A 96 -0.04 1.22 1.96
CA LYS A 96 -0.03 0.91 3.40
C LYS A 96 -0.32 2.11 4.30
N LEU A 97 -0.99 3.13 3.76
CA LEU A 97 -1.53 4.28 4.46
C LEU A 97 -2.97 4.54 4.00
N TYR A 98 -3.94 3.93 4.70
CA TYR A 98 -5.36 4.10 4.40
C TYR A 98 -6.20 3.86 5.66
N THR A 99 -7.40 4.43 5.67
CA THR A 99 -8.41 4.18 6.69
C THR A 99 -9.75 3.94 6.02
N TYR A 100 -10.54 3.05 6.60
CA TYR A 100 -11.86 2.74 6.11
C TYR A 100 -12.82 2.47 7.25
N ILE A 101 -14.10 2.73 7.01
CA ILE A 101 -15.18 2.46 7.95
C ILE A 101 -15.98 1.30 7.41
N VAL A 102 -16.20 0.31 8.28
CA VAL A 102 -17.00 -0.87 8.03
C VAL A 102 -18.25 -0.79 8.88
N GLU A 103 -19.41 -0.99 8.28
CA GLU A 103 -20.70 -1.10 8.94
C GLU A 103 -21.13 -2.57 8.92
N ASP A 104 -21.34 -3.15 10.09
CA ASP A 104 -21.82 -4.54 10.19
C ASP A 104 -23.33 -4.64 9.94
N ALA A 105 -23.86 -5.87 9.80
CA ALA A 105 -25.30 -6.11 9.60
C ALA A 105 -26.18 -5.53 10.72
N ALA A 106 -25.62 -5.36 11.93
CA ALA A 106 -26.26 -4.70 13.07
C ALA A 106 -26.19 -3.15 13.04
N GLY A 107 -25.61 -2.56 11.99
CA GLY A 107 -25.42 -1.10 11.86
C GLY A 107 -24.24 -0.54 12.68
N VAL A 108 -23.45 -1.39 13.33
CA VAL A 108 -22.28 -0.97 14.12
C VAL A 108 -21.15 -0.55 13.18
N ARG A 109 -20.66 0.68 13.35
CA ARG A 109 -19.56 1.25 12.57
C ARG A 109 -18.23 1.02 13.26
N SER A 110 -17.29 0.37 12.57
CA SER A 110 -15.93 0.14 13.01
C SER A 110 -14.94 0.83 12.07
N GLN A 111 -14.07 1.68 12.63
CA GLN A 111 -12.99 2.29 11.87
C GLN A 111 -11.76 1.40 11.91
N VAL A 112 -11.20 1.12 10.74
CA VAL A 112 -9.92 0.45 10.59
C VAL A 112 -8.90 1.44 10.02
N LEU A 113 -7.75 1.52 10.68
CA LEU A 113 -6.62 2.33 10.25
C LEU A 113 -5.43 1.41 9.91
N LYS A 114 -4.86 1.59 8.73
CA LYS A 114 -3.61 0.97 8.31
C LYS A 114 -2.60 2.07 8.06
N CYS A 115 -1.59 2.17 8.92
CA CYS A 115 -0.55 3.18 8.83
C CYS A 115 0.84 2.55 9.02
N LYS A 116 1.56 2.31 7.91
CA LYS A 116 2.92 1.79 7.99
C LYS A 116 3.86 2.81 8.63
N GLY A 117 4.72 2.32 9.53
CA GLY A 117 5.75 3.13 10.18
C GLY A 117 5.30 3.76 11.50
N ILE A 118 4.02 3.66 11.86
CA ILE A 118 3.47 4.07 13.16
C ILE A 118 2.90 2.81 13.82
N ARG A 119 3.30 2.54 15.06
CA ARG A 119 2.66 1.49 15.87
C ARG A 119 1.29 2.00 16.33
N LEU A 120 0.25 1.19 16.17
CA LEU A 120 -1.11 1.52 16.59
C LEU A 120 -1.27 1.19 18.08
N THR A 121 -0.86 2.10 18.96
CA THR A 121 -1.13 2.01 20.40
C THR A 121 -2.58 2.45 20.70
N PRO A 122 -3.15 2.13 21.87
CA PRO A 122 -4.48 2.58 22.25
C PRO A 122 -4.65 4.10 22.11
N GLU A 123 -3.65 4.89 22.53
CA GLU A 123 -3.69 6.36 22.43
C GLU A 123 -3.77 6.85 20.97
N ILE A 124 -3.19 6.10 20.03
CA ILE A 124 -3.23 6.43 18.61
C ILE A 124 -4.56 5.99 17.98
N ARG A 125 -5.18 4.92 18.51
CA ARG A 125 -6.49 4.47 18.06
C ARG A 125 -7.59 5.44 18.47
N GLU A 126 -7.49 6.07 19.65
CA GLU A 126 -8.40 7.14 20.08
C GLU A 126 -8.33 8.37 19.18
N ARG A 127 -7.16 8.62 18.58
CA ARG A 127 -6.90 9.74 17.65
C ARG A 127 -7.12 9.36 16.17
N SER A 128 -7.86 8.29 15.90
CA SER A 128 -8.10 7.80 14.54
C SER A 128 -8.85 8.81 13.66
N ASP A 129 -9.75 9.60 14.25
CA ASP A 129 -10.49 10.66 13.55
C ASP A 129 -9.60 11.82 13.15
N GLU A 130 -8.67 12.24 14.03
CA GLU A 130 -7.66 13.25 13.70
C GLU A 130 -6.78 12.78 12.54
N LEU A 131 -6.35 11.51 12.56
CA LEU A 131 -5.53 10.93 11.49
C LEU A 131 -6.29 10.86 10.17
N ARG A 132 -7.58 10.49 10.21
CA ARG A 132 -8.46 10.51 9.03
C ARG A 132 -8.62 11.93 8.49
N SER A 133 -8.84 12.92 9.35
CA SER A 133 -8.96 14.33 8.98
C SER A 133 -7.67 14.84 8.32
N ALA A 134 -6.50 14.55 8.90
CA ALA A 134 -5.21 14.92 8.31
C ALA A 134 -4.92 14.20 6.98
N LEU A 135 -5.45 12.99 6.76
CA LEU A 135 -5.39 12.33 5.45
C LEU A 135 -6.28 13.01 4.41
N LEU A 136 -7.50 13.41 4.79
CA LEU A 136 -8.47 14.04 3.89
C LEU A 136 -8.08 15.49 3.55
N HIS A 137 -7.94 16.32 4.58
CA HIS A 137 -7.77 17.76 4.44
C HIS A 137 -6.29 18.18 4.38
N GLY A 138 -5.37 17.27 4.71
CA GLY A 138 -3.97 17.61 4.93
C GLY A 138 -3.73 18.08 6.36
N GLY A 139 -2.46 18.06 6.77
CA GLY A 139 -2.04 18.41 8.13
C GLY A 139 -0.88 17.56 8.61
N SER A 140 -0.31 17.92 9.76
CA SER A 140 0.73 17.17 10.44
C SER A 140 0.34 16.91 11.90
N LEU A 141 0.44 15.66 12.34
CA LEU A 141 0.17 15.24 13.72
C LEU A 141 1.43 14.64 14.33
N LYS A 142 1.76 15.04 15.56
CA LYS A 142 2.79 14.34 16.33
C LYS A 142 2.16 13.17 17.09
N LEU A 143 2.71 11.99 16.88
CA LEU A 143 2.28 10.75 17.50
C LEU A 143 3.43 10.18 18.35
N PRO A 144 3.22 9.95 19.65
CA PRO A 144 4.22 9.33 20.49
C PRO A 144 4.47 7.88 20.05
N GLN A 145 5.73 7.47 20.04
CA GLN A 145 6.19 6.15 19.61
C GLN A 145 7.32 5.67 20.50
N PHE A 146 7.38 4.36 20.70
CA PHE A 146 8.49 3.72 21.40
C PHE A 146 9.43 3.04 20.40
N GLN A 147 10.72 3.29 20.56
CA GLN A 147 11.79 2.65 19.79
C GLN A 147 12.73 1.91 20.72
N PHE A 148 12.99 0.64 20.40
CA PHE A 148 14.09 -0.08 21.02
C PHE A 148 15.41 0.40 20.41
N ARG A 149 16.32 0.88 21.26
CA ARG A 149 17.67 1.25 20.86
C ARG A 149 18.67 0.41 21.66
N ARG A 150 19.65 -0.14 20.96
CA ARG A 150 20.77 -0.83 21.57
C ARG A 150 21.91 0.16 21.76
N ASP A 151 22.38 0.28 22.99
CA ASP A 151 23.67 0.88 23.25
C ASP A 151 24.77 -0.15 22.93
N LYS A 152 25.68 0.22 22.03
CA LYS A 152 26.77 -0.66 21.58
C LYS A 152 27.84 -0.83 22.65
N ALA A 153 28.06 0.18 23.49
CA ALA A 153 29.12 0.16 24.49
C ALA A 153 28.74 -0.71 25.69
N SER A 154 27.53 -0.52 26.23
CA SER A 154 27.01 -1.31 27.36
C SER A 154 26.33 -2.61 26.95
N CYS A 155 26.21 -2.90 25.64
CA CYS A 155 25.42 -3.99 25.08
C CYS A 155 23.96 -4.06 25.59
N THR A 156 23.42 -2.96 26.13
CA THR A 156 22.09 -2.92 26.75
C THR A 156 21.05 -2.35 25.78
N ILE A 157 19.82 -2.86 25.86
CA ILE A 157 18.68 -2.40 25.07
C ILE A 157 17.82 -1.50 25.95
N HIS A 158 17.58 -0.27 25.51
CA HIS A 158 16.70 0.69 26.17
C HIS A 158 15.53 1.06 25.26
N THR A 159 14.36 1.25 25.86
CA THR A 159 13.18 1.78 25.18
C THR A 159 13.22 3.30 25.25
N VAL A 160 13.19 3.96 24.09
CA VAL A 160 13.21 5.42 23.98
C VAL A 160 11.86 5.90 23.46
N SER A 161 11.24 6.85 24.15
CA SER A 161 10.07 7.58 23.65
C SER A 161 10.52 8.60 22.60
N MET A 162 9.80 8.67 21.49
CA MET A 162 10.05 9.63 20.43
C MET A 162 8.73 9.99 19.75
N ASP A 163 8.64 11.20 19.23
CA ASP A 163 7.49 11.61 18.43
C ASP A 163 7.74 11.32 16.95
N LYS A 164 6.78 10.67 16.31
CA LYS A 164 6.71 10.61 14.85
C LYS A 164 5.73 11.63 14.32
N THR A 165 6.16 12.38 13.32
CA THR A 165 5.26 13.27 12.59
C THR A 165 4.52 12.46 11.53
N PHE A 166 3.21 12.33 11.69
CA PHE A 166 2.30 11.84 10.68
C PHE A 166 1.88 12.99 9.78
N GLN A 167 2.15 12.87 8.48
CA GLN A 167 1.75 13.86 7.50
C GLN A 167 1.39 13.16 6.19
N ARG A 168 0.43 13.73 5.45
CA ARG A 168 0.18 13.32 4.08
C ARG A 168 1.33 13.79 3.18
N VAL A 169 2.33 12.93 2.98
CA VAL A 169 3.52 13.24 2.16
C VAL A 169 3.26 13.10 0.66
N LEU A 170 2.20 12.40 0.24
CA LEU A 170 1.93 12.12 -1.17
C LEU A 170 0.54 12.59 -1.60
N THR A 171 0.50 13.68 -2.36
CA THR A 171 -0.68 14.12 -3.14
C THR A 171 -0.73 13.51 -4.54
N LYS A 172 0.27 12.69 -4.93
CA LYS A 172 0.45 12.16 -6.30
C LYS A 172 -0.65 11.21 -6.78
N ARG A 173 -1.71 10.97 -5.99
CA ARG A 173 -2.83 10.11 -6.34
C ARG A 173 -4.13 10.68 -5.82
N VAL A 174 -4.86 11.33 -6.72
CA VAL A 174 -6.30 11.55 -6.60
C VAL A 174 -6.94 10.39 -7.35
N TYR A 175 -7.51 9.42 -6.64
CA TYR A 175 -8.36 8.44 -7.30
C TYR A 175 -9.56 9.19 -7.86
N GLY A 176 -9.78 9.12 -9.17
CA GLY A 176 -10.95 9.75 -9.80
C GLY A 176 -12.26 9.20 -9.20
N THR A 177 -13.34 9.97 -9.35
CA THR A 177 -14.69 9.76 -8.79
C THR A 177 -15.31 8.36 -8.98
N PHE A 178 -14.72 7.52 -9.83
CA PHE A 178 -15.24 6.19 -10.20
C PHE A 178 -14.35 5.02 -9.75
N SER A 179 -13.33 5.24 -8.91
CA SER A 179 -12.45 4.16 -8.41
C SER A 179 -12.75 3.84 -6.95
N ARG A 180 -13.53 2.77 -6.71
CA ARG A 180 -13.88 2.30 -5.36
C ARG A 180 -13.08 1.04 -5.00
N PRO A 181 -12.63 0.89 -3.74
CA PRO A 181 -11.94 -0.33 -3.33
C PRO A 181 -12.91 -1.50 -3.25
N TYR A 182 -12.37 -2.71 -3.38
CA TYR A 182 -13.14 -3.95 -3.19
C TYR A 182 -13.88 -3.96 -1.84
N GLY A 183 -15.17 -4.30 -1.84
CA GLY A 183 -16.04 -4.30 -0.65
C GLY A 183 -16.80 -2.99 -0.38
N TYR A 184 -16.58 -1.95 -1.19
CA TYR A 184 -17.35 -0.70 -1.12
C TYR A 184 -18.72 -0.92 -1.78
N LYS A 185 -19.80 -0.89 -0.99
CA LYS A 185 -21.19 -0.99 -1.48
C LYS A 185 -21.97 0.25 -1.08
#